data_AF-A0AAP5Z1E7-F1
#
_entry.id   AF-A0AAP5Z1E7-F1
#
_cell.length_a   1.000
_cell.length_b   1.000
_cell.length_c   1.000
_cell.angle_alpha   90.00
_cell.angle_beta   90.00
_cell.angle_gamma   90.00
#
_symmetry.space_group_name_H-M   'P 1'
#
loop_
_entity.id
_entity.type
_entity.pdbx_description
1 polymer ?
#
loop_
_entity_poly.entity_id
_entity_poly.type
_entity_poly.pdbx_seq_one_letter_code
_entity_poly.pdbx_strand_id
1 'polypeptide(L)'
;MFIMLFFSFVILCWGFYTNDFTLQYVASNSNSQLPWYYRLTAVWGAHEGSLLLWVLIQAGWTVAVATFSRGMPQESVARVLAVMGMISVGFLLFIILTSNPFLRTLPFFPVDGRDLNPLLQDPGLIVHPPMLYMGYVGFSVAFSFAIASLMTGRLDTAWARWSRPWTTAAWVFLTLGIALGSWWAYYELGWGGGWFWDAVEN
;
A
#
# COMPACT_ATOMS: atom_id res chain seq x y z
N MET A 1 13.41 8.60 3.75
CA MET A 1 12.12 8.30 3.08
C MET A 1 11.23 7.40 3.94
N PHE A 2 11.55 6.11 4.15
CA PHE A 2 10.71 5.17 4.90
C PHE A 2 10.25 5.69 6.27
N ILE A 3 11.17 6.20 7.10
CA ILE A 3 10.83 6.73 8.44
C ILE A 3 9.82 7.88 8.36
N MET A 4 9.95 8.77 7.37
CA MET A 4 9.04 9.91 7.21
C MET A 4 7.66 9.46 6.74
N LEU A 5 7.61 8.49 5.82
CA LEU A 5 6.35 7.87 5.37
C LEU A 5 5.66 7.11 6.51
N PHE A 6 6.41 6.36 7.30
CA PHE A 6 5.90 5.64 8.46
C PHE A 6 5.31 6.63 9.48
N PHE A 7 6.04 7.70 9.77
CA PHE A 7 5.54 8.74 10.69
C PHE A 7 4.30 9.44 10.15
N SER A 8 4.28 9.78 8.85
CA SER A 8 3.10 10.33 8.17
C SER A 8 1.88 9.39 8.29
N PHE A 9 2.07 8.10 8.02
CA PHE A 9 1.03 7.09 8.14
C PHE A 9 0.51 6.97 9.58
N VAL A 10 1.41 6.97 10.58
CA VAL A 10 1.02 6.97 12.00
C VAL A 10 0.22 8.22 12.39
N ILE A 11 0.58 9.40 11.87
CA ILE A 11 -0.19 10.63 12.08
C ILE A 11 -1.60 10.49 11.49
N LEU A 12 -1.73 9.90 10.30
CA LEU A 12 -3.05 9.68 9.69
C LEU A 12 -3.88 8.70 10.52
N CYS A 13 -3.29 7.57 10.95
CA CYS A 13 -3.92 6.63 11.87
C CYS A 13 -4.40 7.32 13.15
N TRP A 14 -3.58 8.21 13.71
CA TRP A 14 -3.94 8.98 14.89
C TRP A 14 -5.15 9.89 14.62
N GLY A 15 -5.18 10.57 13.47
CA GLY A 15 -6.33 11.38 13.04
C GLY A 15 -7.63 10.59 12.99
N PHE A 16 -7.62 9.38 12.43
CA PHE A 16 -8.77 8.47 12.48
C PHE A 16 -9.10 8.01 13.90
N TYR A 17 -8.10 7.65 14.70
CA TYR A 17 -8.30 7.17 16.07
C TYR A 17 -8.94 8.23 16.98
N THR A 18 -8.58 9.50 16.81
CA THR A 18 -9.13 10.62 17.59
C THR A 18 -10.32 11.31 16.92
N ASN A 19 -10.76 10.84 15.75
CA ASN A 19 -11.81 11.48 14.96
C ASN A 19 -11.50 12.96 14.63
N ASP A 20 -10.29 13.27 14.14
CA ASP A 20 -9.95 14.62 13.66
C ASP A 20 -10.71 14.92 12.36
N PHE A 21 -11.98 15.33 12.48
CA PHE A 21 -12.85 15.67 11.35
C PHE A 21 -12.46 16.95 10.62
N THR A 22 -11.42 17.66 11.07
CA THR A 22 -10.85 18.74 10.27
C THR A 22 -10.10 18.21 9.05
N LEU A 23 -9.67 16.94 9.07
CA LEU A 23 -9.14 16.23 7.92
C LEU A 23 -10.31 15.72 7.07
N GLN A 24 -10.40 16.17 5.81
CA GLN A 24 -11.49 15.78 4.91
C GLN A 24 -11.58 14.26 4.76
N TYR A 25 -10.44 13.60 4.71
CA TYR A 25 -10.34 12.15 4.54
C TYR A 25 -10.92 11.40 5.76
N VAL A 26 -10.64 11.85 6.99
CA VAL A 26 -11.21 11.27 8.21
C VAL A 26 -12.72 11.52 8.26
N ALA A 27 -13.15 12.76 8.00
CA ALA A 27 -14.55 13.14 7.99
C ALA A 27 -15.39 12.42 6.92
N SER A 28 -14.77 11.94 5.86
CA SER A 28 -15.49 11.25 4.77
C SER A 28 -15.59 9.74 4.96
N ASN A 29 -14.78 9.14 5.84
CA ASN A 29 -14.62 7.69 5.95
C ASN A 29 -14.68 7.16 7.40
N SER A 30 -15.12 7.98 8.37
CA SER A 30 -15.17 7.60 9.78
C SER A 30 -16.11 8.50 10.58
N ASN A 31 -16.68 7.97 11.66
CA ASN A 31 -17.52 8.71 12.59
C ASN A 31 -17.23 8.33 14.06
N SER A 32 -17.80 9.09 14.98
CA SER A 32 -17.58 8.94 16.42
C SER A 32 -18.04 7.61 17.02
N GLN A 33 -19.02 6.94 16.40
CA GLN A 33 -19.61 5.68 16.86
C GLN A 33 -18.91 4.45 16.27
N LEU A 34 -18.09 4.62 15.23
CA LEU A 34 -17.40 3.51 14.58
C LEU A 34 -16.39 2.87 15.56
N PRO A 35 -16.41 1.54 15.74
CA PRO A 35 -15.45 0.85 16.59
C PRO A 35 -14.01 1.24 16.23
N TRP A 36 -13.17 1.43 17.24
CA TRP A 36 -11.83 2.02 17.07
C TRP A 36 -10.93 1.26 16.08
N TYR A 37 -11.09 -0.06 15.98
CA TYR A 37 -10.32 -0.88 15.03
C TYR A 37 -10.75 -0.61 13.58
N TYR A 38 -12.04 -0.40 13.31
CA TYR A 38 -12.52 0.03 11.99
C TYR A 38 -12.15 1.47 11.67
N ARG A 39 -12.03 2.33 12.68
CA ARG A 39 -11.45 3.67 12.49
C ARG A 39 -10.00 3.60 12.03
N LEU A 40 -9.17 2.75 12.67
CA LEU A 40 -7.78 2.57 12.24
C LEU A 40 -7.66 1.95 10.85
N THR A 41 -8.53 1.01 10.49
CA THR A 41 -8.45 0.35 9.19
C THR A 41 -9.07 1.18 8.06
N ALA A 42 -9.94 2.13 8.39
CA ALA A 42 -10.44 3.14 7.44
C ALA A 42 -9.32 3.98 6.82
N VAL A 43 -8.13 4.01 7.42
CA VAL A 43 -6.91 4.64 6.87
C VAL A 43 -6.60 4.12 5.46
N TRP A 44 -6.92 2.87 5.13
CA TRP A 44 -6.77 2.31 3.78
C TRP A 44 -8.11 1.81 3.22
N GLY A 45 -9.23 2.36 3.73
CA GLY A 45 -10.56 2.05 3.24
C GLY A 45 -10.96 2.86 2.00
N ALA A 46 -10.16 3.85 1.63
CA ALA A 46 -10.42 4.74 0.49
C ALA A 46 -9.11 5.18 -0.17
N HIS A 47 -9.22 5.82 -1.33
CA HIS A 47 -8.13 6.03 -2.28
C HIS A 47 -6.87 6.71 -1.70
N GLU A 48 -7.00 7.84 -0.99
CA GLU A 48 -5.86 8.67 -0.57
C GLU A 48 -4.96 7.98 0.45
N GLY A 49 -5.56 7.37 1.48
CA GLY A 49 -4.82 6.67 2.51
C GLY A 49 -4.30 5.30 2.05
N SER A 50 -5.02 4.62 1.14
CA SER A 50 -4.51 3.42 0.45
C SER A 50 -3.24 3.70 -0.36
N LEU A 51 -3.16 4.85 -1.04
CA LEU A 51 -1.95 5.28 -1.73
C LEU A 51 -0.81 5.60 -0.75
N LEU A 52 -1.09 6.19 0.41
CA LEU A 52 -0.07 6.40 1.44
C LEU A 52 0.48 5.05 1.96
N LEU A 53 -0.39 4.07 2.21
CA LEU A 53 0.01 2.71 2.57
C LEU A 53 0.85 2.05 1.46
N TRP A 54 0.42 2.19 0.20
CA TRP A 54 1.14 1.67 -0.97
C TRP A 54 2.58 2.19 -1.02
N VAL A 55 2.77 3.50 -0.86
CA VAL A 55 4.11 4.12 -0.88
C VAL A 55 4.92 3.76 0.36
N LEU A 56 4.29 3.60 1.52
CA LEU A 56 4.97 3.08 2.73
C LEU A 56 5.51 1.66 2.49
N ILE A 57 4.72 0.78 1.89
CA ILE A 57 5.15 -0.57 1.51
C ILE A 57 6.27 -0.51 0.47
N GLN A 58 6.18 0.37 -0.53
CA GLN A 58 7.23 0.58 -1.54
C GLN A 58 8.56 0.99 -0.88
N ALA A 59 8.49 1.90 0.09
CA ALA A 59 9.65 2.33 0.86
C ALA A 59 10.19 1.18 1.73
N GLY A 60 9.33 0.33 2.28
CA GLY A 60 9.71 -0.88 3.03
C GLY A 60 10.49 -1.87 2.16
N TRP A 61 9.99 -2.18 0.96
CA TRP A 61 10.71 -2.99 -0.03
C TRP A 61 12.04 -2.36 -0.43
N THR A 62 12.08 -1.03 -0.61
CA THR A 62 13.33 -0.31 -0.93
C THR A 62 14.37 -0.47 0.18
N VAL A 63 13.96 -0.35 1.45
CA VAL A 63 14.84 -0.60 2.60
C VAL A 63 15.30 -2.05 2.62
N ALA A 64 14.40 -3.01 2.41
CA ALA A 64 14.74 -4.43 2.37
C ALA A 64 15.79 -4.74 1.29
N VAL A 65 15.61 -4.22 0.07
CA VAL A 65 16.59 -4.38 -1.01
C VAL A 65 17.94 -3.77 -0.63
N ALA A 66 17.94 -2.58 -0.04
CA ALA A 66 19.16 -1.90 0.40
C ALA A 66 19.92 -2.67 1.49
N THR A 67 19.22 -3.39 2.37
CA THR A 67 19.84 -4.12 3.49
C THR A 67 20.24 -5.55 3.16
N PHE A 68 19.46 -6.25 2.33
CA PHE A 68 19.60 -7.69 2.09
C PHE A 68 20.30 -8.07 0.77
N SER A 69 20.66 -7.09 -0.08
CA SER A 69 21.33 -7.34 -1.38
C SER A 69 22.87 -7.38 -1.31
N ARG A 70 23.45 -7.82 -0.18
CA ARG A 70 24.91 -7.74 0.09
C ARG A 70 25.82 -8.53 -0.86
N GLY A 71 25.27 -9.49 -1.60
CA GLY A 71 26.00 -10.32 -2.57
C GLY A 71 26.05 -9.75 -4.00
N MET A 72 25.58 -8.52 -4.19
CA MET A 72 25.53 -7.86 -5.50
C MET A 72 26.60 -6.76 -5.63
N PRO A 73 27.09 -6.48 -6.85
CA PRO A 73 27.88 -5.28 -7.11
C PRO A 73 27.13 -4.02 -6.69
N GLN A 74 27.82 -3.10 -6.01
CA GLN A 74 27.23 -1.88 -5.48
C GLN A 74 26.56 -1.03 -6.57
N GLU A 75 27.14 -0.99 -7.77
CA GLU A 75 26.55 -0.29 -8.91
C GLU A 75 25.19 -0.87 -9.33
N SER A 76 25.04 -2.19 -9.29
CA SER A 76 23.77 -2.85 -9.63
C SER A 76 22.71 -2.54 -8.58
N VAL A 77 23.07 -2.59 -7.29
CA VAL A 77 22.16 -2.22 -6.20
C VAL A 77 21.75 -0.75 -6.32
N ALA A 78 22.70 0.15 -6.59
CA ALA A 78 22.41 1.57 -6.78
C ALA A 78 21.42 1.83 -7.92
N ARG A 79 21.55 1.13 -9.06
CA ARG A 79 20.60 1.25 -10.18
C ARG A 79 19.22 0.73 -9.81
N VAL A 80 19.12 -0.41 -9.13
CA VAL A 80 17.83 -0.95 -8.65
C VAL A 80 17.15 0.05 -7.71
N LEU A 81 17.89 0.56 -6.72
CA LEU A 81 17.38 1.55 -5.77
C LEU A 81 17.00 2.87 -6.45
N ALA A 82 17.73 3.28 -7.50
CA ALA A 82 17.37 4.46 -8.29
C ALA A 82 16.03 4.28 -9.01
N VAL A 83 15.78 3.12 -9.63
CA VAL A 83 14.49 2.82 -10.27
C VAL A 83 13.35 2.77 -9.25
N MET A 84 13.55 2.10 -8.12
CA MET A 84 12.57 2.09 -7.02
C MET A 84 12.31 3.50 -6.47
N GLY A 85 13.35 4.33 -6.39
CA GLY A 85 13.26 5.73 -6.01
C GLY A 85 12.45 6.56 -7.00
N MET A 86 12.65 6.38 -8.30
CA MET A 86 11.86 7.06 -9.34
C MET A 86 10.37 6.69 -9.26
N ILE A 87 10.06 5.40 -9.06
CA ILE A 87 8.68 4.93 -8.82
C ILE A 87 8.09 5.62 -7.59
N SER A 88 8.85 5.67 -6.49
CA SER A 88 8.42 6.32 -5.24
C SER A 88 8.15 7.81 -5.43
N VAL A 89 9.01 8.53 -6.17
CA VAL A 89 8.80 9.95 -6.50
C VAL A 89 7.51 10.14 -7.29
N GLY A 90 7.23 9.29 -8.29
CA GLY A 90 5.99 9.36 -9.08
C GLY A 90 4.74 9.26 -8.20
N PHE A 91 4.67 8.25 -7.32
CA PHE A 91 3.54 8.11 -6.40
C PHE A 91 3.47 9.23 -5.36
N LEU A 92 4.60 9.69 -4.83
CA LEU A 92 4.62 10.81 -3.89
C LEU A 92 4.10 12.10 -4.52
N LEU A 93 4.49 12.39 -5.76
CA LEU A 93 3.98 13.53 -6.52
C LEU A 93 2.46 13.41 -6.72
N PHE A 94 1.98 12.22 -7.08
CA PHE A 94 0.54 11.96 -7.21
C PHE A 94 -0.19 12.19 -5.87
N ILE A 95 0.30 11.65 -4.75
CA ILE A 95 -0.29 11.89 -3.42
C ILE A 95 -0.34 13.38 -3.10
N ILE A 96 0.76 14.11 -3.31
CA ILE A 96 0.83 15.53 -2.96
C ILE A 96 -0.12 16.38 -3.81
N LEU A 97 -0.23 16.08 -5.10
CA LEU A 97 -0.95 16.91 -6.06
C LEU A 97 -2.43 16.55 -6.20
N THR A 98 -2.78 15.26 -6.08
CA THR A 98 -4.13 14.77 -6.44
C THR A 98 -4.80 13.94 -5.37
N SER A 99 -4.06 13.37 -4.41
CA SER A 99 -4.63 12.38 -3.46
C SER A 99 -4.07 12.56 -2.05
N ASN A 100 -4.08 13.80 -1.57
CA ASN A 100 -3.49 14.16 -0.29
C ASN A 100 -4.44 13.81 0.87
N PRO A 101 -4.14 12.80 1.71
CA PRO A 101 -5.02 12.42 2.81
C PRO A 101 -5.02 13.43 3.97
N PHE A 102 -4.15 14.45 3.92
CA PHE A 102 -4.00 15.49 4.93
C PHE A 102 -4.70 16.80 4.58
N LEU A 103 -5.54 16.82 3.53
CA LEU A 103 -6.30 18.02 3.19
C LEU A 103 -7.24 18.38 4.35
N ARG A 104 -7.15 19.63 4.81
CA ARG A 104 -7.97 20.16 5.91
C ARG A 104 -9.06 21.10 5.42
N THR A 105 -10.24 21.00 6.00
CA THR A 105 -11.38 21.90 5.74
C THR A 105 -11.56 22.86 6.91
N LEU A 106 -10.63 23.79 7.08
CA LEU A 106 -10.71 24.83 8.10
C LEU A 106 -11.22 26.15 7.51
N PRO A 107 -12.03 26.93 8.27
CA PRO A 107 -12.59 26.62 9.59
C PRO A 107 -13.85 25.74 9.53
N PHE A 108 -14.34 25.39 8.34
CA PHE A 108 -15.63 24.71 8.14
C PHE A 108 -15.47 23.19 8.02
N PHE A 109 -15.57 22.49 9.15
CA PHE A 109 -15.53 21.02 9.24
C PHE A 109 -16.79 20.49 9.96
N PRO A 110 -17.22 19.25 9.71
CA PRO A 110 -18.43 18.73 10.33
C PRO A 110 -18.18 18.33 11.79
N VAL A 111 -19.25 18.33 12.60
CA VAL A 111 -19.20 17.93 14.02
C VAL A 111 -18.98 16.41 14.16
N ASP A 112 -19.50 15.64 13.22
CA ASP A 112 -19.24 14.20 13.09
C ASP A 112 -19.00 13.85 11.62
N GLY A 113 -18.24 12.80 11.37
CA GLY A 113 -17.94 12.36 10.01
C GLY A 113 -19.01 11.43 9.43
N ARG A 114 -18.80 11.04 8.17
CA ARG A 114 -19.59 10.04 7.46
C ARG A 114 -19.19 8.64 7.91
N ASP A 115 -19.99 7.65 7.56
CA ASP A 115 -19.62 6.27 7.89
C ASP A 115 -18.54 5.71 6.97
N LEU A 116 -17.80 4.71 7.48
CA LEU A 116 -17.05 3.82 6.61
C LEU A 116 -18.05 2.99 5.80
N ASN A 117 -17.76 2.72 4.52
CA ASN A 117 -18.61 1.87 3.70
C ASN A 117 -18.97 0.59 4.49
N PRO A 118 -20.27 0.22 4.63
CA PRO A 118 -20.66 -0.93 5.44
C PRO A 118 -19.96 -2.23 5.07
N LEU A 119 -19.67 -2.46 3.78
CA LEU A 119 -18.91 -3.64 3.31
C LEU A 119 -17.50 -3.68 3.88
N LEU A 120 -16.91 -2.51 4.15
CA LEU A 120 -15.57 -2.34 4.69
C LEU A 120 -15.49 -2.52 6.22
N GLN A 121 -16.63 -2.60 6.91
CA GLN A 121 -16.68 -2.84 8.37
C GLN A 121 -16.51 -4.33 8.69
N ASP A 122 -15.43 -4.90 8.18
CA ASP A 122 -15.20 -6.34 8.17
C ASP A 122 -13.72 -6.68 8.45
N PRO A 123 -13.40 -7.81 9.15
CA PRO A 123 -12.03 -8.24 9.40
C PRO A 123 -11.16 -8.43 8.14
N GLY A 124 -11.77 -8.74 7.01
CA GLY A 124 -11.16 -8.82 5.68
C GLY A 124 -10.44 -7.53 5.30
N LEU A 125 -11.06 -6.36 5.49
CA LEU A 125 -10.41 -5.05 5.24
C LEU A 125 -9.10 -4.90 6.04
N ILE A 126 -9.03 -5.47 7.24
CA ILE A 126 -7.87 -5.30 8.12
C ILE A 126 -6.63 -5.99 7.53
N VAL A 127 -6.82 -7.15 6.89
CA VAL A 127 -5.72 -8.05 6.52
C VAL A 127 -5.51 -8.12 5.01
N HIS A 128 -6.58 -8.14 4.22
CA HIS A 128 -6.52 -8.37 2.78
C HIS A 128 -5.74 -7.26 2.04
N PRO A 129 -6.10 -5.96 2.14
CA PRO A 129 -5.40 -4.91 1.39
C PRO A 129 -3.90 -4.81 1.71
N PRO A 130 -3.44 -4.84 2.98
CA PRO A 130 -2.00 -4.86 3.26
C PRO A 130 -1.27 -6.06 2.64
N MET A 131 -1.86 -7.26 2.70
CA MET A 131 -1.28 -8.47 2.10
C MET A 131 -1.22 -8.38 0.57
N LEU A 132 -2.30 -7.90 -0.05
CA LEU A 132 -2.39 -7.71 -1.49
C LEU A 132 -1.37 -6.66 -1.97
N TYR A 133 -1.24 -5.54 -1.26
CA TYR A 133 -0.30 -4.47 -1.59
C TYR A 133 1.16 -4.92 -1.39
N MET A 134 1.47 -5.69 -0.35
CA MET A 134 2.80 -6.30 -0.19
C MET A 134 3.21 -7.10 -1.44
N GLY A 135 2.25 -7.77 -2.09
CA GLY A 135 2.45 -8.47 -3.36
C GLY A 135 2.60 -7.54 -4.56
N TYR A 136 1.58 -6.72 -4.86
CA TYR A 136 1.59 -5.84 -6.03
C TYR A 136 2.78 -4.88 -6.03
N VAL A 137 3.00 -4.20 -4.91
CA VAL A 137 4.12 -3.27 -4.73
C VAL A 137 5.45 -4.03 -4.77
N GLY A 138 5.50 -5.25 -4.23
CA GLY A 138 6.68 -6.10 -4.22
C GLY A 138 7.19 -6.45 -5.63
N PHE A 139 6.31 -6.59 -6.62
CA PHE A 139 6.72 -6.80 -8.01
C PHE A 139 7.47 -5.61 -8.62
N SER A 140 7.36 -4.41 -8.03
CA SER A 140 8.18 -3.26 -8.43
C SER A 140 9.68 -3.52 -8.21
N VAL A 141 10.04 -4.39 -7.25
CA VAL A 141 11.43 -4.82 -7.02
C VAL A 141 11.91 -5.60 -8.24
N ALA A 142 11.16 -6.63 -8.65
CA ALA A 142 11.49 -7.44 -9.82
C ALA A 142 11.59 -6.59 -11.10
N PHE A 143 10.65 -5.65 -11.28
CA PHE A 143 10.72 -4.66 -12.35
C PHE A 143 12.00 -3.81 -12.28
N SER A 144 12.36 -3.32 -11.11
CA SER A 144 13.56 -2.50 -10.91
C SER A 144 14.85 -3.26 -11.22
N PHE A 145 14.90 -4.56 -10.89
CA PHE A 145 15.99 -5.46 -11.31
C PHE A 145 16.08 -5.60 -12.83
N ALA A 146 14.94 -5.76 -13.51
CA ALA A 146 14.89 -5.86 -14.97
C ALA A 146 15.39 -4.56 -15.64
N ILE A 147 14.88 -3.40 -15.22
CA ILE A 147 15.32 -2.10 -15.74
C ILE A 147 16.81 -1.86 -15.47
N ALA A 148 17.29 -2.11 -14.26
CA ALA A 148 18.70 -1.95 -13.92
C ALA A 148 19.62 -2.82 -14.78
N SER A 149 19.16 -4.03 -15.15
CA SER A 149 19.90 -4.94 -16.05
C SER A 149 19.87 -4.48 -17.51
N LEU A 150 18.74 -3.93 -17.98
CA LEU A 150 18.66 -3.32 -19.30
C LEU A 150 19.61 -2.11 -19.43
N MET A 151 19.75 -1.31 -18.37
CA MET A 151 20.70 -0.17 -18.34
C MET A 151 22.17 -0.59 -18.42
N THR A 152 22.52 -1.83 -18.05
CA THR A 152 23.90 -2.34 -18.15
C THR A 152 24.15 -3.08 -19.47
N GLY A 153 23.10 -3.44 -20.22
CA GLY A 153 23.18 -4.31 -21.37
C GLY A 153 23.55 -5.76 -21.03
N ARG A 154 23.55 -6.16 -19.75
CA ARG A 154 23.95 -7.50 -19.29
C ARG A 154 22.76 -8.22 -18.65
N LEU A 155 22.09 -9.05 -19.45
CA LEU A 155 21.02 -9.95 -19.01
C LEU A 155 21.57 -11.36 -18.73
N ASP A 156 22.56 -11.45 -17.84
CA ASP A 156 23.21 -12.71 -17.51
C ASP A 156 22.43 -13.51 -16.45
N THR A 157 22.85 -14.75 -16.18
CA THR A 157 22.20 -15.59 -15.16
C THR A 157 22.28 -15.02 -13.74
N ALA A 158 23.19 -14.07 -13.48
CA ALA A 158 23.30 -13.41 -12.19
C ALA A 158 22.08 -12.54 -11.90
N TRP A 159 21.53 -11.84 -12.90
CA TRP A 159 20.30 -11.05 -12.75
C TRP A 159 19.15 -11.92 -12.24
N ALA A 160 18.91 -13.06 -12.89
CA ALA A 160 17.80 -13.95 -12.57
C ALA A 160 17.95 -14.55 -11.18
N ARG A 161 19.19 -14.87 -10.77
CA ARG A 161 19.49 -15.36 -9.42
C ARG A 161 19.18 -14.31 -8.35
N TRP A 162 19.50 -13.03 -8.59
CA TRP A 162 19.27 -11.97 -7.62
C TRP A 162 17.80 -11.55 -7.54
N SER A 163 17.07 -11.52 -8.65
CA SER A 163 15.65 -11.11 -8.67
C SER A 163 14.72 -12.18 -8.10
N ARG A 164 15.05 -13.47 -8.29
CA ARG A 164 14.21 -14.60 -7.88
C ARG A 164 13.66 -14.54 -6.45
N PRO A 165 14.46 -14.36 -5.37
CA PRO A 165 13.91 -14.34 -4.01
C PRO A 165 12.90 -13.20 -3.81
N TRP A 166 13.11 -12.04 -4.41
CA TRP A 166 12.20 -10.90 -4.34
C TRP A 166 10.89 -11.17 -5.08
N THR A 167 10.99 -11.70 -6.30
CA THR A 167 9.83 -12.09 -7.11
C THR A 167 8.99 -13.16 -6.40
N THR A 168 9.65 -14.16 -5.81
CA THR A 168 8.95 -15.22 -5.07
C THR A 168 8.27 -14.67 -3.82
N ALA A 169 8.93 -13.79 -3.05
CA ALA A 169 8.31 -13.16 -1.89
C ALA A 169 7.07 -12.34 -2.26
N ALA A 170 7.18 -11.47 -3.28
CA ALA A 170 6.05 -10.70 -3.80
C ALA A 170 4.91 -11.61 -4.28
N TRP A 171 5.24 -12.69 -4.99
CA TRP A 171 4.26 -13.66 -5.47
C TRP A 171 3.53 -14.41 -4.34
N VAL A 172 4.23 -14.78 -3.26
CA VAL A 172 3.61 -15.40 -2.08
C VAL A 172 2.62 -14.43 -1.42
N PHE A 173 3.02 -13.18 -1.19
CA PHE A 173 2.12 -12.15 -0.64
C PHE A 173 0.91 -11.92 -1.54
N LEU A 174 1.12 -11.82 -2.86
CA LEU A 174 0.03 -11.64 -3.82
C LEU A 174 -0.93 -12.83 -3.79
N THR A 175 -0.41 -14.06 -3.74
CA THR A 175 -1.22 -15.28 -3.68
C THR A 175 -2.09 -15.31 -2.42
N LEU A 176 -1.49 -14.98 -1.26
CA LEU A 176 -2.23 -14.90 0.01
C LEU A 176 -3.25 -13.77 -0.01
N GLY A 177 -2.89 -12.59 -0.54
CA GLY A 177 -3.80 -11.45 -0.68
C GLY A 177 -5.02 -11.81 -1.53
N ILE A 178 -4.80 -12.35 -2.73
CA ILE A 178 -5.88 -12.81 -3.63
C ILE A 178 -6.74 -13.88 -2.96
N ALA A 179 -6.14 -14.87 -2.30
CA ALA A 179 -6.90 -15.92 -1.62
C ALA A 179 -7.78 -15.37 -0.49
N LEU A 180 -7.26 -14.43 0.31
CA LEU A 180 -8.03 -13.75 1.36
C LEU A 180 -9.18 -12.90 0.79
N GLY A 181 -8.92 -12.19 -0.30
CA GLY A 181 -9.93 -11.35 -0.95
C GLY A 181 -11.03 -12.17 -1.62
N SER A 182 -10.68 -13.26 -2.31
CA SER A 182 -11.66 -14.22 -2.83
C SER A 182 -12.48 -14.88 -1.72
N TRP A 183 -11.86 -15.24 -0.59
CA TRP A 183 -12.58 -15.76 0.57
C TRP A 183 -13.59 -14.73 1.07
N TRP A 184 -13.15 -13.47 1.22
CA TRP A 184 -13.99 -12.35 1.64
C TRP A 184 -15.17 -12.13 0.71
N ALA A 185 -14.89 -11.93 -0.57
CA ALA A 185 -15.90 -11.72 -1.59
C ALA A 185 -16.90 -12.89 -1.67
N TYR A 186 -16.45 -14.13 -1.49
CA TYR A 186 -17.34 -15.29 -1.53
C TYR A 186 -18.38 -15.28 -0.40
N TYR A 187 -17.99 -14.94 0.84
CA TYR A 187 -18.98 -14.92 1.92
C TYR A 187 -19.87 -13.68 1.87
N GLU A 188 -19.35 -12.55 1.40
CA GLU A 188 -20.10 -11.28 1.35
C GLU A 188 -21.06 -11.22 0.14
N LEU A 189 -20.60 -11.67 -1.03
CA LEU A 189 -21.31 -11.56 -2.31
C LEU A 189 -21.85 -12.91 -2.83
N GLY A 190 -21.58 -14.02 -2.12
CA GLY A 190 -22.01 -15.37 -2.50
C GLY A 190 -21.16 -15.98 -3.62
N TRP A 191 -21.74 -16.94 -4.36
CA TRP A 191 -21.01 -17.80 -5.31
C TRP A 191 -20.23 -17.04 -6.40
N GLY A 192 -20.78 -15.93 -6.90
CA GLY A 192 -20.09 -15.07 -7.88
C GLY A 192 -18.93 -14.29 -7.27
N GLY A 193 -19.00 -14.03 -5.96
CA GLY A 193 -18.05 -13.26 -5.17
C GLY A 193 -16.60 -13.69 -5.32
N GLY A 194 -16.33 -15.00 -5.19
CA GLY A 194 -14.97 -15.52 -5.20
C GLY A 194 -14.17 -15.20 -6.46
N TRP A 195 -14.85 -14.97 -7.59
CA TRP A 195 -14.25 -14.63 -8.89
C TRP A 195 -13.86 -13.16 -9.03
N PHE A 196 -14.27 -12.32 -8.08
CA PHE A 196 -13.94 -10.90 -8.09
C PHE A 196 -12.65 -10.58 -7.34
N TRP A 197 -12.10 -11.54 -6.58
CA TRP A 197 -10.82 -11.42 -5.86
C TRP A 197 -10.77 -10.34 -4.77
N ASP A 198 -11.78 -9.47 -4.68
CA ASP A 198 -12.07 -8.47 -3.64
C ASP A 198 -13.61 -8.30 -3.54
N ALA A 199 -14.12 -8.09 -2.32
CA ALA A 199 -15.54 -7.87 -2.04
C ALA A 199 -16.02 -6.46 -2.44
N VAL A 200 -15.11 -5.51 -2.70
CA VAL A 200 -15.41 -4.08 -2.79
C VAL A 200 -15.27 -3.53 -4.21
N GLU A 201 -14.49 -4.19 -5.08
CA GLU A 201 -14.16 -3.69 -6.42
C GLU A 201 -15.28 -3.91 -7.48
N ASN A 202 -16.49 -4.34 -7.11
CA ASN A 202 -17.56 -4.78 -8.04
C ASN A 202 -18.81 -3.91 -8.06
#